data_AF-A0A1D2A3R8-F1
#
_entry.id   AF-A0A1D2A3R8-F1
#
_cell.length_a   1.000
_cell.length_b   1.000
_cell.length_c   1.000
_cell.angle_alpha   90.00
_cell.angle_beta   90.00
_cell.angle_gamma   90.00
#
_symmetry.space_group_name_H-M   'P 1'
#
loop_
_entity.id
_entity.type
_entity.pdbx_description
1 polymer ?
#
loop_
_entity_poly.entity_id
_entity_poly.type
_entity_poly.pdbx_seq_one_letter_code
_entity_poly.pdbx_strand_id
1 'polypeptide(L)'
;MITKSSVHMDQVRSVLQGLHSDKGSSAAAHKDKLAQTKLREREMRDAAKADAQAKRLAKDQERTSLRALAKEERLTHDTKRAAKDCREMARREDHAQTGHSCEHGIWRCKICFPHKTSK
;
A
#
# COMPACT_ATOMS: atom_id res chain seq x y z
N MET A 1 65.19 54.99 14.03
CA MET A 1 65.21 53.71 14.78
C MET A 1 63.90 53.00 14.48
N ILE A 2 63.91 52.03 13.55
CA ILE A 2 62.70 51.32 13.10
C ILE A 2 62.66 49.97 13.82
N THR A 3 61.60 49.77 14.60
CA THR A 3 61.38 48.60 15.48
C THR A 3 61.14 47.34 14.66
N LYS A 4 61.96 46.30 14.88
CA LYS A 4 61.91 44.95 14.27
C LYS A 4 60.61 44.15 14.53
N SER A 5 59.58 44.75 15.12
CA SER A 5 58.38 44.05 15.59
C SER A 5 57.21 44.01 14.60
N SER A 6 57.19 44.85 13.55
CA SER A 6 56.05 44.84 12.60
C SER A 6 56.11 43.67 11.61
N VAL A 7 57.32 43.30 11.16
CA VAL A 7 57.52 42.28 10.12
C VAL A 7 57.09 40.88 10.59
N HIS A 8 57.16 40.61 11.90
CA HIS A 8 56.81 39.30 12.46
C HIS A 8 55.30 39.10 12.56
N MET A 9 54.50 40.16 12.72
CA MET A 9 53.05 40.06 12.84
C MET A 9 52.36 39.87 11.49
N ASP A 10 52.90 40.45 10.42
CA ASP A 10 52.38 40.25 9.06
C ASP A 10 52.66 38.84 8.54
N GLN A 11 53.78 38.24 8.93
CA GLN A 11 54.13 36.87 8.55
C GLN A 11 53.25 35.82 9.24
N VAL A 12 52.84 36.06 10.50
CA VAL A 12 51.88 35.19 11.22
C VAL A 12 50.47 35.30 10.63
N ARG A 13 50.07 36.49 10.15
CA ARG A 13 48.76 36.71 9.51
C ARG A 13 48.65 36.01 8.16
N SER A 14 49.74 35.97 7.39
CA SER A 14 49.82 35.26 6.10
C SER A 14 49.68 33.75 6.24
N VAL A 15 50.21 33.14 7.31
CA VAL A 15 50.12 31.69 7.53
C VAL A 15 48.70 31.27 7.94
N LEU A 16 47.99 32.12 8.70
CA LEU A 16 46.61 31.86 9.12
C LEU A 16 45.59 32.02 7.98
N GLN A 17 45.88 32.84 6.95
CA GLN A 17 44.99 33.02 5.80
C GLN A 17 45.15 31.95 4.70
N GLY A 18 46.24 31.17 4.71
CA GLY A 18 46.48 30.11 3.73
C GLY A 18 45.77 28.77 4.00
N LEU A 19 45.12 28.59 5.14
CA LEU A 19 44.54 27.29 5.56
C LEU A 19 43.05 27.13 5.23
N HIS A 20 42.42 28.10 4.57
CA HIS A 20 40.96 28.14 4.36
C HIS A 20 40.51 27.93 2.89
N SER A 21 41.40 27.51 1.97
CA SER A 21 41.04 27.40 0.55
C SER A 21 40.78 25.98 0.00
N ASP A 22 41.05 24.90 0.73
CA ASP A 22 40.89 23.52 0.20
C ASP A 22 39.72 22.70 0.81
N LYS A 23 38.89 23.30 1.67
CA LYS A 23 37.73 22.60 2.30
C LYS A 23 36.42 22.67 1.51
N GLY A 24 36.44 23.14 0.26
CA GLY A 24 35.24 23.31 -0.57
C GLY A 24 34.79 22.07 -1.35
N SER A 25 35.71 21.19 -1.76
CA SER A 25 35.40 20.12 -2.73
C SER A 25 35.00 18.79 -2.09
N SER A 26 35.58 18.42 -0.94
CA SER A 26 35.32 17.12 -0.29
C SER A 26 33.94 17.04 0.38
N ALA A 27 33.46 18.16 0.92
CA ALA A 27 32.15 18.23 1.56
C ALA A 27 31.00 18.11 0.54
N ALA A 28 31.17 18.65 -0.67
CA ALA A 28 30.21 18.52 -1.75
C ALA A 28 30.13 17.08 -2.28
N ALA A 29 31.28 16.45 -2.54
CA ALA A 29 31.36 15.06 -2.98
C ALA A 29 30.79 14.07 -1.92
N HIS A 30 30.98 14.36 -0.63
CA HIS A 30 30.40 13.55 0.45
C HIS A 30 28.87 13.69 0.54
N LYS A 31 28.33 14.90 0.34
CA LYS A 31 26.88 15.14 0.27
C LYS A 31 26.23 14.41 -0.89
N ASP A 32 26.91 14.35 -2.03
CA ASP A 32 26.42 13.65 -3.23
C ASP A 32 26.39 12.13 -3.03
N LYS A 33 27.44 11.56 -2.42
CA LYS A 33 27.46 10.15 -2.02
C LYS A 33 26.35 9.82 -1.02
N LEU A 34 26.11 10.70 -0.05
CA LEU A 34 25.04 10.54 0.94
C LEU A 34 23.63 10.63 0.30
N ALA A 35 23.46 11.46 -0.72
CA ALA A 35 22.20 11.55 -1.46
C ALA A 35 21.94 10.26 -2.26
N GLN A 36 22.98 9.73 -2.93
CA GLN A 36 22.89 8.47 -3.68
C GLN A 36 22.61 7.27 -2.77
N THR A 37 23.24 7.17 -1.60
CA THR A 37 22.96 6.08 -0.65
C THR A 37 21.53 6.14 -0.12
N LYS A 38 21.02 7.34 0.20
CA LYS A 38 19.63 7.54 0.63
C LYS A 38 18.61 7.19 -0.45
N LEU A 39 18.90 7.49 -1.71
CA LEU A 39 18.04 7.08 -2.84
C LEU A 39 17.99 5.56 -2.95
N ARG A 40 19.15 4.89 -2.93
CA ARG A 40 19.23 3.43 -2.97
C ARG A 40 18.51 2.77 -1.79
N GLU A 41 18.64 3.31 -0.58
CA GLU A 41 17.93 2.80 0.60
C GLU A 41 16.41 2.97 0.48
N ARG A 42 15.93 4.07 -0.11
CA ARG A 42 14.50 4.28 -0.39
C ARG A 42 14.00 3.28 -1.43
N GLU A 43 14.72 3.11 -2.53
CA GLU A 43 14.39 2.15 -3.59
C GLU A 43 14.30 0.72 -3.04
N MET A 44 15.27 0.29 -2.21
CA MET A 44 15.22 -1.03 -1.59
C MET A 44 14.03 -1.19 -0.63
N ARG A 45 13.71 -0.15 0.14
CA ARG A 45 12.57 -0.17 1.06
C ARG A 45 11.24 -0.24 0.31
N ASP A 46 11.12 0.52 -0.78
CA ASP A 46 9.90 0.54 -1.58
C ASP A 46 9.75 -0.76 -2.37
N ALA A 47 10.83 -1.35 -2.88
CA ALA A 47 10.83 -2.70 -3.46
C ALA A 47 10.39 -3.76 -2.43
N ALA A 48 10.91 -3.72 -1.20
CA ALA A 48 10.51 -4.66 -0.15
C ALA A 48 9.03 -4.51 0.24
N LYS A 49 8.49 -3.29 0.27
CA LYS A 49 7.06 -3.05 0.49
C LYS A 49 6.21 -3.57 -0.66
N ALA A 50 6.62 -3.33 -1.90
CA ALA A 50 5.92 -3.82 -3.09
C ALA A 50 5.85 -5.35 -3.11
N ASP A 51 6.96 -6.03 -2.82
CA ASP A 51 7.00 -7.50 -2.72
C ASP A 51 6.11 -8.03 -1.59
N ALA A 52 6.13 -7.39 -0.41
CA ALA A 52 5.25 -7.77 0.69
C ALA A 52 3.76 -7.58 0.36
N GLN A 53 3.40 -6.50 -0.35
CA GLN A 53 2.03 -6.27 -0.83
C GLN A 53 1.64 -7.30 -1.88
N ALA A 54 2.50 -7.57 -2.87
CA ALA A 54 2.24 -8.58 -3.89
C ALA A 54 2.00 -9.97 -3.28
N LYS A 55 2.81 -10.37 -2.30
CA LYS A 55 2.63 -11.63 -1.56
C LYS A 55 1.33 -11.68 -0.77
N ARG A 56 0.91 -10.57 -0.15
CA ARG A 56 -0.38 -10.48 0.54
C ARG A 56 -1.55 -10.62 -0.43
N LEU A 57 -1.51 -9.89 -1.54
CA LEU A 57 -2.55 -9.95 -2.58
C LEU A 57 -2.65 -11.36 -3.18
N ALA A 58 -1.51 -12.00 -3.47
CA ALA A 58 -1.49 -13.38 -3.95
C ALA A 58 -2.12 -14.37 -2.95
N LYS A 59 -1.76 -14.26 -1.66
CA LYS A 59 -2.36 -15.09 -0.60
C LYS A 59 -3.86 -14.83 -0.42
N ASP A 60 -4.29 -13.59 -0.51
CA ASP A 60 -5.71 -13.26 -0.40
C ASP A 60 -6.50 -13.80 -1.60
N GLN A 61 -5.95 -13.71 -2.82
CA GLN A 61 -6.52 -14.34 -4.01
C GLN A 61 -6.66 -15.87 -3.83
N GLU A 62 -5.59 -16.55 -3.37
CA GLU A 62 -5.62 -17.98 -3.09
C GLU A 62 -6.66 -18.34 -2.01
N ARG A 63 -6.76 -17.56 -0.93
CA ARG A 63 -7.78 -17.79 0.10
C ARG A 63 -9.19 -17.58 -0.44
N THR A 64 -9.40 -16.62 -1.32
CA THR A 64 -10.71 -16.40 -1.94
C THR A 64 -11.09 -17.53 -2.90
N SER A 65 -10.14 -18.04 -3.70
CA SER A 65 -10.40 -19.17 -4.59
C SER A 65 -10.67 -20.46 -3.81
N LEU A 66 -9.90 -20.76 -2.76
CA LEU A 66 -10.14 -21.91 -1.88
C LEU A 66 -11.51 -21.84 -1.20
N ARG A 67 -11.94 -20.64 -0.77
CA ARG A 67 -13.29 -20.46 -0.20
C ARG A 67 -14.40 -20.65 -1.24
N ALA A 68 -14.16 -20.24 -2.49
CA ALA A 68 -15.11 -20.47 -3.58
C ALA A 68 -15.25 -21.96 -3.88
N LEU A 69 -14.13 -22.68 -4.03
CA LEU A 69 -14.11 -24.13 -4.24
C LEU A 69 -14.80 -24.89 -3.10
N ALA A 70 -14.51 -24.55 -1.84
CA ALA A 70 -15.17 -25.17 -0.68
C ALA A 70 -16.68 -24.85 -0.61
N LYS A 71 -17.15 -23.78 -1.26
CA LYS A 71 -18.58 -23.50 -1.39
C LYS A 71 -19.21 -24.35 -2.51
N GLU A 72 -18.52 -24.50 -3.63
CA GLU A 72 -18.95 -25.36 -4.73
C GLU A 72 -19.04 -26.83 -4.29
N GLU A 73 -18.03 -27.34 -3.59
CA GLU A 73 -18.04 -28.70 -3.02
C GLU A 73 -19.22 -28.90 -2.05
N ARG A 74 -19.56 -27.88 -1.23
CA ARG A 74 -20.73 -27.99 -0.35
C ARG A 74 -22.05 -28.04 -1.09
N LEU A 75 -22.13 -27.46 -2.30
CA LEU A 75 -23.35 -27.49 -3.11
C LEU A 75 -23.56 -28.86 -3.78
N THR A 76 -22.49 -29.64 -3.99
CA THR A 76 -22.60 -30.98 -4.61
C THR A 76 -23.05 -32.06 -3.62
N HIS A 77 -22.84 -31.84 -2.33
CA HIS A 77 -23.30 -32.77 -1.29
C HIS A 77 -24.69 -32.40 -0.78
N ASP A 78 -25.66 -33.32 -0.90
CA ASP A 78 -27.05 -33.12 -0.44
C ASP A 78 -27.13 -33.05 1.09
N THR A 79 -26.86 -31.85 1.61
CA THR A 79 -26.96 -31.52 3.03
C THR A 79 -27.99 -30.42 3.22
N LYS A 80 -28.61 -30.33 4.40
CA LYS A 80 -29.51 -29.21 4.76
C LYS A 80 -28.88 -27.83 4.50
N ARG A 81 -27.54 -27.75 4.60
CA ARG A 81 -26.76 -26.55 4.33
C ARG A 81 -26.66 -26.25 2.82
N ALA A 82 -26.44 -27.27 1.98
CA ALA A 82 -26.48 -27.13 0.52
C ALA A 82 -27.83 -26.61 0.03
N ALA A 83 -28.94 -27.16 0.53
CA ALA A 83 -30.28 -26.70 0.18
C ALA A 83 -30.54 -25.23 0.58
N LYS A 84 -29.98 -24.78 1.72
CA LYS A 84 -30.03 -23.37 2.11
C LYS A 84 -29.19 -22.50 1.17
N ASP A 85 -27.97 -22.95 0.85
CA ASP A 85 -27.04 -22.23 -0.02
C ASP A 85 -27.62 -22.09 -1.45
N CYS A 86 -28.27 -23.12 -1.99
CA CYS A 86 -29.01 -23.05 -3.27
C CYS A 86 -30.11 -21.99 -3.24
N ARG A 87 -30.95 -21.95 -2.19
CA ARG A 87 -32.01 -20.93 -2.05
C ARG A 87 -31.44 -19.52 -1.91
N GLU A 88 -30.29 -19.36 -1.28
CA GLU A 88 -29.61 -18.06 -1.19
C GLU A 88 -28.99 -17.63 -2.52
N MET A 89 -28.38 -18.57 -3.26
CA MET A 89 -27.85 -18.32 -4.60
C MET A 89 -28.96 -17.92 -5.57
N ALA A 90 -30.05 -18.69 -5.62
CA ALA A 90 -31.22 -18.36 -6.45
C ALA A 90 -31.77 -16.95 -6.12
N ARG A 91 -31.88 -16.60 -4.83
CA ARG A 91 -32.29 -15.23 -4.44
C ARG A 91 -31.31 -14.15 -4.89
N ARG A 92 -30.00 -14.42 -4.86
CA ARG A 92 -28.99 -13.47 -5.35
C ARG A 92 -29.04 -13.31 -6.86
N GLU A 93 -29.23 -14.40 -7.59
CA GLU A 93 -29.41 -14.41 -9.05
C GLU A 93 -30.68 -13.66 -9.43
N ASP A 94 -31.82 -13.93 -8.77
CA ASP A 94 -33.07 -13.19 -8.95
C ASP A 94 -32.85 -11.69 -8.69
N HIS A 95 -32.13 -11.34 -7.62
CA HIS A 95 -31.84 -9.93 -7.31
C HIS A 95 -30.93 -9.29 -8.36
N ALA A 96 -29.91 -9.99 -8.84
CA ALA A 96 -29.02 -9.50 -9.88
C ALA A 96 -29.75 -9.32 -11.23
N GLN A 97 -30.69 -10.19 -11.56
CA GLN A 97 -31.49 -10.11 -12.78
C GLN A 97 -32.57 -9.03 -12.70
N THR A 98 -33.29 -8.95 -11.58
CA THR A 98 -34.42 -8.02 -11.45
C THR A 98 -34.00 -6.62 -11.03
N GLY A 99 -32.93 -6.48 -10.24
CA GLY A 99 -32.35 -5.20 -9.80
C GLY A 99 -33.29 -4.26 -9.03
N HIS A 100 -34.56 -4.61 -8.85
CA HIS A 100 -35.59 -3.72 -8.34
C HIS A 100 -35.72 -3.83 -6.83
N SER A 101 -35.11 -2.86 -6.14
CA SER A 101 -35.57 -2.46 -4.81
C SER A 101 -36.86 -1.65 -4.97
N CYS A 102 -37.82 -1.85 -4.06
CA CYS A 102 -39.00 -0.97 -4.04
C CYS A 102 -38.63 0.43 -3.54
N GLU A 103 -39.56 1.39 -3.61
CA GLU A 103 -39.38 2.75 -3.08
C GLU A 103 -39.04 2.79 -1.57
N HIS A 104 -39.36 1.73 -0.83
CA HIS A 104 -38.95 1.59 0.57
C HIS A 104 -37.49 1.14 0.76
N GLY A 105 -36.74 0.92 -0.33
CA GLY A 105 -35.37 0.40 -0.32
C GLY A 105 -35.25 -1.10 -0.02
N ILE A 106 -36.39 -1.81 0.07
CA ILE A 106 -36.42 -3.24 0.40
C ILE A 106 -36.62 -4.06 -0.88
N TRP A 107 -35.76 -5.05 -1.12
CA TRP A 107 -35.97 -6.01 -2.20
C TRP A 107 -37.17 -6.92 -1.87
N ARG A 108 -38.19 -6.90 -2.74
CA ARG A 108 -39.46 -7.63 -2.57
C ARG A 108 -40.16 -7.33 -1.23
N CYS A 109 -40.38 -6.05 -0.90
CA CYS A 109 -41.24 -5.61 0.20
C CYS A 109 -42.55 -6.40 0.25
N LYS A 110 -42.99 -6.82 1.44
CA LYS A 110 -44.27 -7.52 1.61
C LYS A 110 -45.49 -6.66 1.24
N ILE A 111 -45.33 -5.33 1.25
CA ILE A 111 -46.35 -4.34 0.89
C ILE A 111 -46.54 -4.32 -0.63
N CYS A 112 -45.45 -4.14 -1.36
CA CYS A 112 -45.47 -3.96 -2.82
C CYS A 112 -45.38 -5.30 -3.58
N PHE A 113 -44.96 -6.38 -2.92
CA PHE A 113 -44.91 -7.75 -3.44
C PHE A 113 -45.52 -8.74 -2.43
N PRO A 114 -46.85 -8.71 -2.20
CA PRO A 114 -47.49 -9.64 -1.28
C PRO A 114 -47.35 -11.08 -1.80
N HIS A 115 -46.79 -11.97 -0.98
CA HIS A 115 -46.78 -13.39 -1.29
C HIS A 115 -48.22 -13.90 -1.23
N LYS A 116 -48.74 -14.45 -2.33
CA LYS A 116 -50.01 -15.17 -2.31
C LYS A 116 -49.91 -16.25 -1.25
N THR A 117 -50.70 -16.12 -0.20
CA THR A 117 -50.90 -17.18 0.80
C THR A 117 -51.43 -18.38 0.05
N SER A 118 -50.61 -19.42 -0.12
CA SER A 118 -51.09 -20.73 -0.54
C SER A 118 -52.13 -21.18 0.50
N LYS A 119 -53.39 -21.31 0.06
CA LYS A 119 -54.35 -22.19 0.74
C LYS A 119 -54.01 -23.62 0.38
#